data_AF-A0AAW6YH33-F1
#
_entry.id   AF-A0AAW6YH33-F1
#
_cell.length_a   1.000
_cell.length_b   1.000
_cell.length_c   1.000
_cell.angle_alpha   90.00
_cell.angle_beta   90.00
_cell.angle_gamma   90.00
#
_symmetry.space_group_name_H-M   'P 1'
#
loop_
_entity.id
_entity.type
_entity.pdbx_description
1 polymer ?
#
loop_
_entity_poly.entity_id
_entity_poly.type
_entity_poly.pdbx_seq_one_letter_code
_entity_poly.pdbx_strand_id
1 'polypeptide(L)' 'ANFDISDNHVEHDNLLFVQTDVSSRENVEASVQKVVDHFGTVDAVVNNAGINVPRLLVDPKDPNGKYELDDATFDKMVA' A
#
# COMPACT_ATOMS: atom_id res chain seq x y z
N ALA A 1 -9.24 9.24 7.57
CA ALA A 1 -8.55 9.65 6.34
C ALA A 1 -8.31 8.44 5.45
N ASN A 2 -8.24 8.62 4.14
CA ASN A 2 -7.88 7.59 3.17
C ASN A 2 -6.44 7.82 2.69
N PHE A 3 -5.56 6.85 2.92
CA PHE A 3 -4.15 6.86 2.54
C PHE A 3 -3.97 5.93 1.34
N ASP A 4 -4.32 6.43 0.16
CA ASP A 4 -4.22 5.67 -1.08
C ASP A 4 -3.18 6.31 -2.01
N ILE A 5 -2.65 5.55 -2.96
CA ILE A 5 -1.71 6.05 -3.97
C ILE A 5 -2.41 6.88 -5.05
N SER A 6 -3.73 6.72 -5.19
CA SER A 6 -4.59 7.42 -6.15
C SER A 6 -5.91 7.85 -5.51
N ASP A 7 -6.37 9.05 -5.84
CA ASP A 7 -7.69 9.53 -5.43
C ASP A 7 -8.80 8.82 -6.20
N ASN A 8 -9.82 8.33 -5.49
CA ASN A 8 -11.01 7.73 -6.09
C ASN A 8 -12.14 8.76 -6.32
N HIS A 9 -11.88 10.05 -6.03
CA HIS A 9 -12.80 11.18 -6.19
C HIS A 9 -14.10 11.04 -5.39
N VAL A 10 -14.06 10.27 -4.30
CA VAL A 10 -15.14 10.22 -3.33
C VAL A 10 -15.00 11.41 -2.39
N GLU A 11 -16.04 12.24 -2.33
CA GLU A 11 -16.10 13.39 -1.44
C GLU A 11 -17.11 13.15 -0.31
N HIS A 12 -16.73 13.54 0.91
CA HIS A 12 -17.60 13.52 2.08
C HIS A 12 -17.00 14.43 3.16
N ASP A 13 -17.83 15.12 3.94
CA ASP A 13 -17.38 16.10 4.95
C ASP A 13 -16.38 15.52 5.98
N ASN A 14 -16.53 14.23 6.30
CA ASN A 14 -15.67 13.50 7.25
C ASN A 14 -14.58 12.66 6.56
N LEU A 15 -14.33 12.87 5.27
CA LEU A 15 -13.32 12.14 4.50
C LEU A 15 -12.18 13.07 4.10
N LEU A 16 -10.99 12.79 4.62
CA LEU A 16 -9.75 13.41 4.17
C LEU A 16 -8.99 12.40 3.31
N PHE A 17 -8.82 12.68 2.02
CA PHE A 17 -7.87 11.96 1.18
C PHE A 17 -6.47 12.54 1.36
N VAL A 18 -5.48 11.67 1.54
CA VAL A 18 -4.06 12.02 1.53
C VAL A 18 -3.37 11.01 0.61
N GLN A 19 -2.76 11.50 -0.46
CA GLN A 19 -1.96 10.64 -1.32
C GLN A 19 -0.74 10.15 -0.52
N THR A 20 -0.64 8.83 -0.33
CA THR A 20 0.37 8.25 0.56
C THR A 20 1.02 7.02 -0.06
N ASP A 21 2.35 7.00 -0.08
CA ASP A 21 3.14 5.79 -0.31
C ASP A 21 3.54 5.19 1.04
N VAL A 22 2.87 4.10 1.42
CA VAL A 22 3.07 3.44 2.71
C VAL A 22 4.44 2.75 2.86
N SER A 23 5.17 2.55 1.76
CA SER A 23 6.55 2.02 1.81
C SER A 23 7.56 3.08 2.25
N SER A 24 7.20 4.38 2.17
CA SER A 24 8.04 5.49 2.57
C SER A 24 7.68 5.99 3.96
N ARG A 25 8.56 5.75 4.93
CA ARG A 25 8.40 6.22 6.32
C ARG A 25 8.13 7.72 6.41
N GLU A 26 8.91 8.53 5.69
CA GLU A 26 8.75 9.98 5.69
C GLU A 26 7.38 10.40 5.15
N ASN A 27 6.92 9.72 4.08
CA ASN A 27 5.62 10.00 3.49
C ASN A 27 4.46 9.62 4.44
N VAL A 28 4.59 8.49 5.14
CA VAL A 28 3.63 8.06 6.17
C VAL A 28 3.61 9.05 7.34
N GLU A 29 4.76 9.46 7.86
CA GLU A 29 4.85 10.43 8.97
C GLU A 29 4.20 11.77 8.58
N ALA A 30 4.48 12.28 7.38
CA ALA A 30 3.83 13.49 6.87
C ALA A 30 2.30 13.32 6.69
N SER A 31 1.85 12.14 6.26
CA SER A 31 0.42 11.85 6.06
C SER A 31 -0.32 11.73 7.39
N VAL A 32 0.27 11.05 8.38
CA VAL A 32 -0.27 10.95 9.74
C VAL A 32 -0.35 12.33 10.39
N GLN A 33 0.66 13.18 10.21
CA GLN A 33 0.62 14.53 10.75
C GLN A 33 -0.57 15.33 10.20
N LYS A 34 -0.89 15.22 8.90
CA LYS A 34 -2.10 15.85 8.33
C LYS A 34 -3.40 15.36 8.96
N VAL A 35 -3.47 14.07 9.33
CA VAL A 35 -4.64 13.51 10.03
C VAL A 35 -4.75 14.08 11.43
N VAL A 36 -3.64 14.16 12.17
CA VAL A 36 -3.59 14.76 13.51
C VAL A 36 -3.95 16.25 13.46
N ASP A 37 -3.44 16.99 12.49
CA ASP A 37 -3.75 18.42 12.33
C ASP A 37 -5.23 18.66 11.99
N HIS A 38 -5.86 17.76 11.23
CA HIS A 38 -7.24 17.90 10.78
C HIS A 38 -8.27 17.34 11.79
N PHE A 39 -8.01 16.16 12.37
CA PHE A 39 -8.94 15.44 13.25
C PHE A 39 -8.54 15.43 14.72
N GLY A 40 -7.32 15.86 15.06
CA GLY A 40 -6.78 15.92 16.43
C GLY A 40 -6.09 14.63 16.90
N THR A 41 -6.65 13.46 16.60
CA THR A 41 -6.10 12.16 17.01
C THR A 41 -6.21 11.10 15.93
N VAL A 42 -5.47 10.00 16.10
CA VAL A 42 -5.65 8.76 15.34
C VAL A 42 -6.05 7.67 16.32
N ASP A 43 -7.30 7.22 16.25
CA ASP A 43 -7.83 6.21 17.18
C ASP A 43 -7.58 4.78 16.71
N ALA A 44 -7.52 4.58 15.39
CA ALA A 44 -7.33 3.28 14.77
C ALA A 44 -6.66 3.40 13.40
N VAL A 45 -5.99 2.33 12.97
CA VAL A 45 -5.37 2.19 11.65
C VAL A 45 -5.81 0.88 11.03
N VAL A 46 -6.22 0.92 9.77
CA VAL A 46 -6.49 -0.26 8.95
C VAL A 46 -5.45 -0.28 7.84
N ASN A 47 -4.50 -1.20 7.90
CA ASN A 47 -3.52 -1.38 6.84
C ASN A 47 -4.04 -2.38 5.80
N ASN A 48 -4.66 -1.87 4.74
CA ASN A 48 -5.14 -2.66 3.59
C ASN A 48 -4.30 -2.42 2.32
N ALA A 49 -3.15 -1.77 2.44
CA ALA A 49 -2.24 -1.57 1.32
C ALA A 49 -1.51 -2.88 1.02
N GLY A 50 -1.48 -3.27 -0.25
CA GLY A 50 -0.79 -4.47 -0.68
C GLY A 50 -1.02 -4.76 -2.16
N ILE A 51 -0.11 -5.52 -2.74
CA ILE A 51 -0.23 -5.99 -4.12
C ILE A 51 -0.22 -7.52 -4.14
N ASN A 52 -0.92 -8.09 -5.10
CA ASN A 52 -0.84 -9.52 -5.41
C ASN A 52 -0.45 -9.68 -6.88
N VAL A 53 0.72 -10.26 -7.13
CA VAL A 53 1.26 -10.54 -8.47
C VAL A 53 1.19 -12.05 -8.71
N PRO A 54 0.29 -12.55 -9.57
CA PRO A 54 0.16 -13.99 -9.79
C PRO A 54 1.47 -14.62 -10.30
N ARG A 55 2.00 -15.58 -9.55
CA ARG A 55 3.20 -16.37 -9.88
C ARG A 55 3.04 -17.82 -9.43
N LEU A 56 3.68 -18.74 -10.14
CA LEU A 56 3.85 -20.14 -9.73
C LEU A 56 4.99 -20.20 -8.72
N LEU A 57 4.79 -20.90 -7.60
CA LEU A 57 5.86 -21.08 -6.62
C LEU A 57 7.05 -21.86 -7.22
N VAL A 58 6.73 -22.86 -8.06
CA VAL A 58 7.67 -23.66 -8.85
C VAL A 58 6.98 -24.02 -10.16
N ASP A 59 7.68 -23.94 -11.28
CA ASP A 59 7.25 -24.42 -12.60
C ASP A 59 8.14 -25.59 -13.07
N PRO A 60 7.69 -26.84 -12.87
CA PRO A 60 8.45 -28.02 -13.30
C PRO A 60 8.64 -28.13 -14.82
N LYS A 61 7.84 -27.41 -15.62
CA LYS A 61 7.90 -27.47 -17.09
C LYS A 61 8.83 -26.39 -17.67
N ASP A 62 9.04 -25.29 -16.93
CA ASP A 62 9.89 -24.17 -17.32
C ASP A 62 10.59 -23.57 -16.08
N PRO A 63 11.65 -24.22 -15.55
CA PRO A 63 12.36 -23.74 -14.36
C PRO A 63 12.98 -22.37 -14.58
N ASN A 64 12.79 -21.44 -13.64
CA ASN A 64 13.13 -20.01 -13.78
C ASN A 64 12.39 -19.30 -14.93
N GLY A 65 11.30 -19.89 -15.41
CA GLY A 65 10.43 -19.32 -16.43
C GLY A 65 9.77 -18.03 -15.94
N LYS A 66 9.29 -17.21 -16.87
CA LYS A 66 8.70 -15.89 -16.57
C LYS A 66 7.46 -15.89 -15.65
N TYR A 67 6.90 -17.07 -15.37
CA TYR A 67 5.75 -17.25 -14.48
C TYR A 67 6.12 -17.85 -13.13
N GLU A 68 7.35 -18.37 -12.97
CA GLU A 68 7.88 -18.80 -11.68
C GLU A 68 8.11 -17.57 -10.79
N LEU A 69 7.99 -17.75 -9.48
CA LEU A 69 8.25 -16.73 -8.48
C LEU A 69 9.74 -16.42 -8.45
N ASP A 70 10.07 -15.14 -8.53
CA ASP A 70 11.43 -14.61 -8.40
C ASP A 70 11.54 -13.73 -7.14
N ASP A 71 12.76 -13.60 -6.61
CA ASP A 71 13.03 -12.81 -5.40
C ASP A 71 12.54 -11.37 -5.54
N ALA A 72 12.71 -10.77 -6.71
CA ALA A 72 12.28 -9.39 -6.97
C ALA A 72 10.76 -9.21 -6.89
N THR A 73 9.97 -10.21 -7.28
CA THR A 73 8.51 -10.20 -7.15
C THR A 73 8.10 -10.50 -5.71
N PHE A 74 8.78 -11.43 -5.04
CA PHE A 74 8.54 -11.75 -3.64
C PHE A 74 8.80 -10.53 -2.74
N ASP A 75 9.94 -9.88 -2.88
CA ASP A 75 10.33 -8.70 -2.12
C ASP A 75 9.27 -7.59 -2.22
N LYS A 76 8.69 -7.39 -3.41
CA LYS A 76 7.63 -6.39 -3.61
C LYS A 76 6.30 -6.71 -2.92
N MET A 77 6.02 -7.98 -2.60
CA MET A 77 4.78 -8.37 -1.91
C MET A 77 4.89 -8.31 -0.39
N VAL A 78 6.10 -8.50 0.14
CA VAL A 78 6.34 -8.60 1.59
C VAL A 78 6.94 -7.35 2.20
N ALA A 79 7.51 -6.46 1.37
CA ALA A 79 8.11 -5.19 1.79
C ALA A 79 7.09 -4.07 1.99
#